data_AF-A0A7C3XVC3-F1
#
_entry.id   AF-A0A7C3XVC3-F1
#
_cell.length_a   1.000
_cell.length_b   1.000
_cell.length_c   1.000
_cell.angle_alpha   90.00
_cell.angle_beta   90.00
_cell.angle_gamma   90.00
#
_symmetry.space_group_name_H-M   'P 1'
#
loop_
_entity.id
_entity.type
_entity.pdbx_description
1 polymer ?
#
loop_
_entity_poly.entity_id
_entity_poly.type
_entity_poly.pdbx_seq_one_letter_code
_entity_poly.pdbx_strand_id
1 'polypeptide(L)'
;MAKRGKTPSRPSGPKVRLPKKMGGGAGKTWKVLIGAGIFVIVLLGVWYGLFRPEKIDYTDPEYTWQVRRDDPAGDLLVRGKKLDRIKDDPQALIRALNKSEKDPESFRTPKDREPVSPPKLKLKGIKNHTAFVEVINAEYLTQRLGSSGAEEFLAVATYTLTENKDIQVVQFLFEEGDHAVPGPYTRKYFLKNWKVAP
;
A
#
# COMPACT_ATOMS: atom_id res chain seq x y z
N MET A 1 63.42 48.57 -4.48
CA MET A 1 63.91 48.77 -3.09
C MET A 1 62.88 48.19 -2.12
N ALA A 2 63.08 46.95 -1.67
CA ALA A 2 62.16 46.26 -0.76
C ALA A 2 62.75 46.24 0.66
N LYS A 3 62.04 46.85 1.62
CA LYS A 3 62.39 46.85 3.05
C LYS A 3 62.02 45.50 3.67
N ARG A 4 63.02 44.80 4.20
CA ARG A 4 62.90 43.58 5.01
C ARG A 4 62.22 43.88 6.34
N GLY A 5 61.01 43.36 6.53
CA GLY A 5 60.35 43.30 7.85
C GLY A 5 60.91 42.14 8.66
N LYS A 6 61.44 42.45 9.86
CA LYS A 6 61.76 41.47 10.91
C LYS A 6 60.47 41.05 11.61
N THR A 7 60.20 39.75 11.71
CA THR A 7 59.15 39.19 12.56
C THR A 7 59.76 38.56 13.83
N PRO A 8 59.05 38.63 14.98
CA PRO A 8 59.63 38.49 16.31
C PRO A 8 59.79 37.04 16.79
N SER A 9 60.72 36.87 17.74
CA SER A 9 61.02 35.63 18.45
C SER A 9 59.84 35.17 19.31
N ARG A 10 59.53 33.87 19.21
CA ARG A 10 58.44 33.20 19.92
C ARG A 10 58.87 32.86 21.36
N PRO A 11 58.08 33.16 22.39
CA PRO A 11 58.41 32.81 23.78
C PRO A 11 58.32 31.29 24.01
N SER A 12 59.28 30.75 24.76
CA SER A 12 59.33 29.34 25.17
C SER A 12 58.21 29.03 26.17
N GLY A 13 57.17 28.37 25.68
CA GLY A 13 56.09 27.84 26.51
C GLY A 13 56.57 26.78 27.52
N PRO A 14 55.84 26.59 28.63
CA PRO A 14 56.22 25.69 29.70
C PRO A 14 56.27 24.24 29.23
N LYS A 15 57.33 23.51 29.63
CA LYS A 15 57.49 22.07 29.39
C LYS A 15 56.36 21.31 30.08
N VAL A 16 55.39 20.86 29.29
CA VAL A 16 54.35 19.92 29.75
C VAL A 16 55.02 18.60 30.11
N ARG A 17 55.04 18.27 31.41
CA ARG A 17 55.40 16.93 31.89
C ARG A 17 54.29 15.97 31.45
N LEU A 18 54.63 15.05 30.55
CA LEU A 18 53.75 13.95 30.17
C LEU A 18 53.45 13.07 31.40
N PRO A 19 52.19 12.66 31.60
CA PRO A 19 51.83 11.76 32.68
C PRO A 19 52.50 10.39 32.48
N LYS A 20 53.04 9.88 33.58
CA LYS A 20 53.67 8.56 33.72
C LYS A 20 52.66 7.49 33.32
N LYS A 21 53.02 6.64 32.35
CA LYS A 21 52.23 5.47 31.92
C LYS A 21 51.89 4.62 33.14
N MET A 22 50.63 4.67 33.59
CA MET A 22 50.09 3.67 34.51
C MET A 22 49.84 2.40 33.70
N GLY A 23 50.69 1.40 33.93
CA GLY A 23 50.44 0.05 33.48
C GLY A 23 49.36 -0.62 34.34
N GLY A 24 48.58 -1.48 33.71
CA GLY A 24 47.75 -2.49 34.37
C GLY A 24 46.26 -2.17 34.36
N GLY A 25 45.50 -2.85 33.48
CA GLY A 25 44.07 -3.09 33.73
C GLY A 25 43.09 -2.87 32.57
N ALA A 26 43.48 -2.29 31.44
CA ALA A 26 42.50 -1.90 30.39
C ALA A 26 42.17 -3.00 29.35
N GLY A 27 42.78 -4.19 29.43
CA GLY A 27 42.66 -5.22 28.38
C GLY A 27 41.47 -6.18 28.50
N LYS A 28 40.83 -6.29 29.68
CA LYS A 28 39.72 -7.24 29.90
C LYS A 28 38.34 -6.61 29.72
N THR A 29 38.17 -5.32 29.99
CA THR A 29 36.87 -4.64 29.92
C THR A 29 36.41 -4.34 28.49
N TRP A 30 37.33 -4.07 27.56
CA TRP A 30 36.99 -3.83 26.15
C TRP A 30 36.54 -5.08 25.39
N LYS A 31 37.06 -6.27 25.73
CA LYS A 31 36.63 -7.54 25.10
C LYS A 31 35.19 -7.94 25.48
N VAL A 32 34.76 -7.61 26.69
CA VAL A 32 33.38 -7.86 27.16
C VAL A 32 32.37 -6.92 26.45
N LEU A 33 32.74 -5.65 26.23
CA LEU A 33 31.87 -4.68 25.55
C LEU A 33 31.68 -4.99 24.05
N ILE A 34 32.72 -5.46 23.34
CA ILE A 34 32.62 -5.85 21.92
C ILE A 34 31.79 -7.14 21.77
N GLY A 35 31.95 -8.12 22.67
CA GLY A 35 31.15 -9.35 22.68
C GLY A 35 29.66 -9.09 22.96
N ALA A 36 29.34 -8.20 23.90
CA ALA A 36 27.97 -7.80 24.20
C ALA A 36 27.31 -7.05 23.04
N GLY A 37 28.03 -6.17 22.35
CA GLY A 37 27.51 -5.44 21.18
C GLY A 37 27.16 -6.37 20.00
N ILE A 38 28.00 -7.37 19.71
CA ILE A 38 27.72 -8.34 18.65
C ILE A 38 26.51 -9.20 19.01
N PHE A 39 26.37 -9.61 20.28
CA PHE A 39 25.22 -10.40 20.72
C PHE A 39 23.90 -9.65 20.60
N VAL A 40 23.87 -8.34 20.91
CA VAL A 40 22.68 -7.49 20.72
C VAL A 40 22.33 -7.34 19.24
N ILE A 41 23.31 -7.18 18.35
CA ILE A 41 23.07 -7.08 16.90
C ILE A 41 22.50 -8.40 16.35
N VAL A 42 23.04 -9.54 16.78
CA VAL A 42 22.52 -10.86 16.37
C VAL A 42 21.10 -11.07 16.90
N LEU A 43 20.82 -10.71 18.16
CA LEU A 43 19.46 -10.78 18.71
C LEU A 43 18.49 -9.86 17.98
N LEU A 44 18.89 -8.63 17.65
CA LEU A 44 18.07 -7.72 16.86
C LEU A 44 17.85 -8.24 15.42
N GLY A 45 18.85 -8.87 14.81
CA GLY A 45 18.73 -9.48 13.49
C GLY A 45 17.80 -10.70 13.48
N VAL A 46 17.90 -11.55 14.50
CA VAL A 46 17.01 -12.72 14.70
C VAL A 46 15.59 -12.23 15.01
N TRP A 47 15.44 -11.23 15.87
CA TRP A 47 14.17 -10.61 16.17
C TRP A 47 13.55 -10.00 14.90
N TYR A 48 14.31 -9.20 14.15
CA TYR A 48 13.84 -8.62 12.90
C TYR A 48 13.50 -9.67 11.83
N GLY A 49 14.23 -10.80 11.79
CA GLY A 49 13.94 -11.92 10.92
C GLY A 49 12.66 -12.68 11.29
N LEU A 50 12.45 -12.92 12.59
CA LEU A 50 11.25 -13.59 13.12
C LEU A 50 10.00 -12.71 13.03
N PHE A 51 10.14 -11.40 13.18
CA PHE A 51 9.04 -10.44 13.16
C PHE A 51 8.95 -9.65 11.85
N ARG A 52 9.57 -10.15 10.77
CA ARG A 52 9.45 -9.50 9.47
C ARG A 52 7.98 -9.54 9.04
N PRO A 53 7.30 -8.39 8.89
CA PRO A 53 5.92 -8.40 8.44
C PRO A 53 5.86 -9.04 7.06
N GLU A 54 4.96 -10.02 6.91
CA GLU A 54 4.70 -10.66 5.62
C GLU A 54 4.33 -9.56 4.61
N LYS A 55 5.05 -9.51 3.48
CA LYS A 55 4.71 -8.55 2.43
C LYS A 55 3.40 -9.01 1.77
N ILE A 56 2.36 -8.21 1.93
CA ILE A 56 1.07 -8.47 1.29
C ILE A 56 1.20 -8.18 -0.22
N ASP A 57 1.01 -9.21 -1.03
CA ASP A 57 0.87 -9.07 -2.48
C ASP A 57 -0.58 -8.77 -2.86
N TYR A 58 -0.85 -7.49 -3.07
CA TYR A 58 -2.18 -7.00 -3.45
C TYR A 58 -2.58 -7.32 -4.90
N THR A 59 -1.73 -7.98 -5.70
CA THR A 59 -2.12 -8.46 -7.03
C THR A 59 -2.94 -9.76 -6.96
N ASP A 60 -2.94 -10.43 -5.80
CA ASP A 60 -3.72 -11.64 -5.59
C ASP A 60 -5.22 -11.30 -5.49
N PRO A 61 -6.07 -11.86 -6.39
CA PRO A 61 -7.50 -11.57 -6.41
C PRO A 61 -8.23 -12.03 -5.13
N GLU A 62 -7.64 -12.88 -4.29
CA GLU A 62 -8.21 -13.28 -3.01
C GLU A 62 -8.28 -12.15 -1.96
N TYR A 63 -7.69 -10.97 -2.24
CA TYR A 63 -7.82 -9.77 -1.41
C TYR A 63 -9.01 -8.87 -1.77
N THR A 64 -9.83 -9.23 -2.77
CA THR A 64 -11.04 -8.47 -3.13
C THR A 64 -12.22 -9.41 -3.36
N TRP A 65 -13.40 -8.84 -3.54
CA TRP A 65 -14.50 -9.56 -4.18
C TRP A 65 -14.23 -9.73 -5.68
N GLN A 66 -14.83 -10.74 -6.29
CA GLN A 66 -14.62 -11.10 -7.70
C GLN A 66 -15.94 -11.52 -8.34
N VAL A 67 -16.07 -11.25 -9.64
CA VAL A 67 -17.20 -11.73 -10.44
C VAL A 67 -16.85 -13.07 -11.09
N ARG A 68 -17.80 -14.01 -11.08
CA ARG A 68 -17.76 -15.25 -11.87
C ARG A 68 -18.99 -15.33 -12.76
N ARG A 69 -18.79 -15.31 -14.09
CA ARG A 69 -19.86 -15.30 -15.11
C ARG A 69 -20.25 -16.69 -15.64
N ASP A 70 -19.52 -17.74 -15.28
CA ASP A 70 -19.72 -19.09 -15.83
C ASP A 70 -20.26 -20.09 -14.79
N ASP A 71 -20.90 -19.60 -13.74
CA ASP A 71 -21.52 -20.49 -12.75
C ASP A 71 -22.89 -20.97 -13.25
N PRO A 72 -23.23 -22.27 -13.12
CA PRO A 72 -24.55 -22.79 -13.48
C PRO A 72 -25.71 -22.08 -12.76
N ALA A 73 -25.44 -21.46 -11.61
CA ALA A 73 -26.40 -20.64 -10.88
C ALA A 73 -26.55 -19.22 -11.44
N GLY A 74 -25.81 -18.81 -12.47
CA GLY A 74 -25.76 -17.46 -13.01
C GLY A 74 -24.64 -16.61 -12.41
N ASP A 75 -24.65 -15.32 -12.70
CA ASP A 75 -23.58 -14.39 -12.31
C ASP A 75 -23.40 -14.28 -10.78
N LEU A 76 -22.20 -14.62 -10.29
CA LEU A 76 -21.85 -14.65 -8.86
C LEU A 76 -20.84 -13.57 -8.49
N LEU A 77 -21.08 -12.89 -7.37
CA LEU A 77 -20.06 -12.18 -6.59
C LEU A 77 -19.48 -13.13 -5.54
N VAL A 78 -18.17 -13.38 -5.61
CA VAL A 78 -17.44 -14.31 -4.74
C VAL A 78 -16.46 -13.56 -3.86
N ARG A 79 -16.51 -13.82 -2.56
CA ARG A 79 -15.57 -13.23 -1.59
C ARG A 79 -14.17 -13.84 -1.71
N GLY A 80 -13.14 -13.00 -1.72
CA GLY A 80 -11.76 -13.44 -1.64
C GLY A 80 -11.38 -13.98 -0.26
N LYS A 81 -10.63 -15.10 -0.21
CA LYS A 81 -10.28 -15.79 1.05
C LYS A 81 -9.29 -15.02 1.95
N LYS A 82 -8.56 -14.05 1.39
CA LYS A 82 -7.54 -13.27 2.10
C LYS A 82 -8.03 -11.91 2.56
N LEU A 83 -9.28 -11.55 2.25
CA LEU A 83 -9.91 -10.29 2.67
C LEU A 83 -9.84 -10.04 4.17
N ASP A 84 -9.99 -11.08 4.99
CA ASP A 84 -9.93 -10.95 6.46
C ASP A 84 -8.61 -10.39 6.97
N ARG A 85 -7.53 -10.47 6.18
CA ARG A 85 -6.21 -9.92 6.53
C ARG A 85 -6.14 -8.40 6.37
N ILE A 86 -7.03 -7.81 5.58
CA ILE A 86 -6.96 -6.38 5.20
C ILE A 86 -8.26 -5.61 5.42
N LYS A 87 -9.37 -6.28 5.77
CA LYS A 87 -10.70 -5.67 5.89
C LYS A 87 -10.77 -4.49 6.86
N ASP A 88 -9.95 -4.48 7.90
CA ASP A 88 -9.94 -3.40 8.89
C ASP A 88 -9.08 -2.18 8.45
N ASP A 89 -8.37 -2.25 7.33
CA ASP A 89 -7.62 -1.13 6.72
C ASP A 89 -8.26 -0.71 5.38
N PRO A 90 -9.07 0.37 5.35
CA PRO A 90 -9.67 0.89 4.13
C PRO A 90 -8.67 1.23 3.02
N GLN A 91 -7.45 1.67 3.38
CA GLN A 91 -6.41 1.96 2.40
C GLN A 91 -5.84 0.67 1.81
N ALA A 92 -5.74 -0.41 2.59
CA ALA A 92 -5.36 -1.72 2.07
C ALA A 92 -6.39 -2.26 1.07
N LEU A 93 -7.68 -2.10 1.36
CA LEU A 93 -8.76 -2.48 0.43
C LEU A 93 -8.68 -1.72 -0.90
N ILE A 94 -8.44 -0.39 -0.86
CA ILE A 94 -8.22 0.41 -2.07
C ILE A 94 -6.97 -0.04 -2.84
N ARG A 95 -5.88 -0.35 -2.14
CA ARG A 95 -4.66 -0.89 -2.78
C ARG A 95 -4.93 -2.23 -3.45
N ALA A 96 -5.71 -3.12 -2.84
CA ALA A 96 -6.10 -4.38 -3.44
C ALA A 96 -6.91 -4.17 -4.73
N LEU A 97 -7.96 -3.33 -4.67
CA LEU A 97 -8.80 -3.02 -5.84
C LEU A 97 -8.01 -2.42 -7.01
N ASN A 98 -7.07 -1.51 -6.72
CA ASN A 98 -6.26 -0.86 -7.75
C ASN A 98 -5.11 -1.74 -8.29
N LYS A 99 -4.82 -2.88 -7.65
CA LYS A 99 -3.75 -3.80 -8.08
C LYS A 99 -4.27 -5.11 -8.65
N SER A 100 -5.54 -5.45 -8.44
CA SER A 100 -6.15 -6.68 -8.98
C SER A 100 -6.43 -6.59 -10.50
N GLU A 101 -5.70 -5.77 -11.25
CA GLU A 101 -5.94 -5.50 -12.66
C GLU A 101 -5.77 -6.79 -13.49
N LYS A 102 -6.89 -7.40 -13.87
CA LYS A 102 -7.00 -8.11 -15.14
C LYS A 102 -7.17 -7.03 -16.20
N ASP A 103 -6.31 -7.04 -17.22
CA ASP A 103 -6.46 -6.15 -18.38
C ASP A 103 -7.86 -6.38 -19.00
N PRO A 104 -8.80 -5.41 -18.91
CA PRO A 104 -10.15 -5.57 -19.42
C PRO A 104 -10.20 -5.74 -20.95
N GLU A 105 -9.12 -5.38 -21.64
CA GLU A 105 -8.97 -5.43 -23.09
C GLU A 105 -8.19 -6.68 -23.55
N SER A 106 -8.07 -7.72 -22.69
CA SER A 106 -7.26 -8.93 -22.95
C SER A 106 -7.60 -9.67 -24.26
N PHE A 107 -8.75 -9.39 -24.87
CA PHE A 107 -9.20 -9.93 -26.15
C PHE A 107 -8.62 -9.25 -27.42
N ARG A 108 -7.98 -8.06 -27.32
CA ARG A 108 -7.34 -7.39 -28.49
C ARG A 108 -5.89 -7.84 -28.71
N THR A 109 -5.38 -7.84 -29.94
CA THR A 109 -3.96 -8.11 -30.20
C THR A 109 -3.06 -7.04 -29.57
N PRO A 110 -1.98 -7.40 -28.83
CA PRO A 110 -1.11 -6.42 -28.14
C PRO A 110 -0.48 -5.36 -29.04
N LYS A 111 -0.43 -5.60 -30.35
CA LYS A 111 0.25 -4.75 -31.34
C LYS A 111 -0.52 -3.48 -31.70
N ASP A 112 -1.83 -3.46 -31.42
CA ASP A 112 -2.74 -2.35 -31.77
C ASP A 112 -3.40 -1.72 -30.53
N ARG A 113 -2.95 -2.08 -29.31
CA ARG A 113 -3.50 -1.52 -28.08
C ARG A 113 -2.85 -0.17 -27.79
N GLU A 114 -3.65 0.89 -27.81
CA GLU A 114 -3.31 2.07 -27.01
C GLU A 114 -3.27 1.65 -25.53
N PRO A 115 -2.29 2.12 -24.74
CA PRO A 115 -2.25 1.81 -23.31
C PRO A 115 -3.48 2.43 -22.64
N VAL A 116 -4.48 1.60 -22.35
CA VAL A 116 -5.67 2.07 -21.64
C VAL A 116 -5.49 1.83 -20.15
N SER A 117 -5.47 2.90 -19.37
CA SER A 117 -5.46 2.76 -17.91
C SER A 117 -6.87 2.35 -17.45
N PRO A 118 -7.05 1.21 -16.75
CA PRO A 118 -8.34 0.90 -16.16
C PRO A 118 -8.72 1.94 -15.08
N PRO A 119 -10.01 2.02 -14.71
CA PRO A 119 -10.47 2.93 -13.68
C PRO A 119 -9.86 2.55 -12.32
N LYS A 120 -9.44 3.55 -11.55
CA LYS A 120 -8.82 3.39 -10.23
C LYS A 120 -9.60 4.14 -9.17
N LEU A 121 -9.44 3.73 -7.92
CA LEU A 121 -10.14 4.32 -6.78
C LEU A 121 -9.18 5.11 -5.90
N LYS A 122 -9.63 6.27 -5.43
CA LYS A 122 -8.92 7.08 -4.44
C LYS A 122 -9.85 7.38 -3.27
N LEU A 123 -9.50 6.89 -2.08
CA LEU A 123 -10.24 7.19 -0.86
C LEU A 123 -10.05 8.67 -0.47
N LYS A 124 -11.17 9.39 -0.34
CA LYS A 124 -11.21 10.78 0.10
C LYS A 124 -11.45 10.91 1.60
N GLY A 125 -12.16 9.95 2.18
CA GLY A 125 -12.42 9.89 3.62
C GLY A 125 -13.56 8.95 3.95
N ILE A 126 -13.78 8.74 5.24
CA ILE A 126 -14.90 7.97 5.77
C ILE A 126 -15.65 8.87 6.76
N LYS A 127 -16.97 9.00 6.59
CA LYS A 127 -17.84 9.79 7.47
C LYS A 127 -19.21 9.12 7.56
N ASN A 128 -19.76 8.98 8.76
CA ASN A 128 -21.08 8.39 9.01
C ASN A 128 -21.27 7.04 8.29
N HIS A 129 -20.33 6.11 8.46
CA HIS A 129 -20.32 4.81 7.79
C HIS A 129 -20.30 4.84 6.26
N THR A 130 -19.95 5.97 5.66
CA THR A 130 -19.86 6.15 4.21
C THR A 130 -18.41 6.39 3.81
N ALA A 131 -17.88 5.56 2.92
CA ALA A 131 -16.59 5.78 2.27
C ALA A 131 -16.80 6.64 1.02
N PHE A 132 -16.14 7.79 0.96
CA PHE A 132 -16.16 8.68 -0.19
C PHE A 132 -14.96 8.35 -1.08
N VAL A 133 -15.24 7.87 -2.31
CA VAL A 133 -14.21 7.34 -3.21
C VAL A 133 -14.31 8.02 -4.56
N GLU A 134 -13.22 8.62 -5.00
CA GLU A 134 -13.07 9.23 -6.32
C GLU A 134 -12.64 8.15 -7.33
N VAL A 135 -13.34 8.08 -8.48
CA VAL A 135 -12.97 7.20 -9.59
C VAL A 135 -12.05 7.97 -10.54
N ILE A 136 -10.79 7.55 -10.59
CA ILE A 136 -9.79 8.05 -11.54
C ILE A 136 -9.99 7.32 -12.88
N ASN A 137 -9.95 8.07 -13.98
CA ASN A 137 -10.32 7.61 -15.31
C ASN A 137 -11.79 7.14 -15.42
N ALA A 138 -12.70 7.99 -14.94
CA ALA A 138 -14.13 7.74 -15.00
C ALA A 138 -14.69 7.68 -16.43
N GLU A 139 -14.08 8.35 -17.40
CA GLU A 139 -14.47 8.25 -18.82
C GLU A 139 -14.39 6.81 -19.31
N TYR A 140 -13.32 6.08 -18.96
CA TYR A 140 -13.22 4.67 -19.31
C TYR A 140 -14.34 3.84 -18.66
N LEU A 141 -14.61 4.07 -17.36
CA LEU A 141 -15.70 3.40 -16.64
C LEU A 141 -17.06 3.66 -17.28
N THR A 142 -17.35 4.90 -17.65
CA THR A 142 -18.67 5.36 -18.07
C THR A 142 -18.94 5.23 -19.57
N GLN A 143 -17.90 5.16 -20.41
CA GLN A 143 -18.03 5.18 -21.87
C GLN A 143 -17.41 3.97 -22.58
N ARG A 144 -16.43 3.29 -21.96
CA ARG A 144 -15.64 2.26 -22.66
C ARG A 144 -15.80 0.85 -22.08
N LEU A 145 -16.06 0.73 -20.77
CA LEU A 145 -16.17 -0.56 -20.10
C LEU A 145 -17.51 -1.28 -20.40
N GLY A 146 -18.51 -0.54 -20.91
CA GLY A 146 -19.88 -1.01 -21.13
C GLY A 146 -20.68 -1.16 -19.84
N SER A 147 -22.01 -1.20 -19.93
CA SER A 147 -22.89 -1.21 -18.75
C SER A 147 -22.63 -2.36 -17.79
N SER A 148 -22.43 -3.59 -18.31
CA SER A 148 -22.15 -4.76 -17.46
C SER A 148 -20.82 -4.64 -16.73
N GLY A 149 -19.75 -4.21 -17.41
CA GLY A 149 -18.44 -4.06 -16.78
C GLY A 149 -18.42 -2.88 -15.78
N ALA A 150 -19.15 -1.81 -16.06
CA ALA A 150 -19.31 -0.69 -15.13
C ALA A 150 -20.05 -1.11 -13.86
N GLU A 151 -21.15 -1.85 -14.00
CA GLU A 151 -21.89 -2.39 -12.86
C GLU A 151 -21.01 -3.32 -12.02
N GLU A 152 -20.24 -4.20 -12.65
CA GLU A 152 -19.31 -5.09 -11.96
C GLU A 152 -18.23 -4.35 -11.19
N PHE A 153 -17.62 -3.33 -11.79
CA PHE A 153 -16.63 -2.50 -11.13
C PHE A 153 -17.20 -1.89 -9.85
N LEU A 154 -18.40 -1.29 -9.94
CA LEU A 154 -19.08 -0.69 -8.79
C LEU A 154 -19.48 -1.75 -7.75
N ALA A 155 -19.94 -2.92 -8.17
CA ALA A 155 -20.33 -4.02 -7.30
C ALA A 155 -19.12 -4.56 -6.52
N VAL A 156 -18.04 -4.92 -7.21
CA VAL A 156 -16.80 -5.44 -6.62
C VAL A 156 -16.20 -4.42 -5.65
N ALA A 157 -16.12 -3.15 -6.05
CA ALA A 157 -15.62 -2.09 -5.18
C ALA A 157 -16.51 -1.91 -3.94
N THR A 158 -17.83 -1.89 -4.11
CA THR A 158 -18.78 -1.75 -3.00
C THR A 158 -18.65 -2.89 -2.01
N TYR A 159 -18.70 -4.15 -2.47
CA TYR A 159 -18.59 -5.31 -1.60
C TYR A 159 -17.25 -5.37 -0.88
N THR A 160 -16.15 -5.09 -1.59
CA THR A 160 -14.79 -5.07 -1.03
C THR A 160 -14.63 -4.01 0.03
N LEU A 161 -15.04 -2.77 -0.21
CA LEU A 161 -14.90 -1.69 0.77
C LEU A 161 -15.80 -1.89 1.99
N THR A 162 -16.99 -2.47 1.80
CA THR A 162 -17.92 -2.79 2.89
C THR A 162 -17.56 -4.08 3.66
N GLU A 163 -16.42 -4.73 3.35
CA GLU A 163 -15.82 -5.72 4.26
C GLU A 163 -15.31 -5.05 5.55
N ASN A 164 -14.94 -3.78 5.46
CA ASN A 164 -14.66 -2.99 6.64
C ASN A 164 -15.97 -2.72 7.40
N LYS A 165 -16.08 -3.17 8.65
CA LYS A 165 -17.28 -3.05 9.47
C LYS A 165 -17.72 -1.60 9.73
N ASP A 166 -16.80 -0.63 9.59
CA ASP A 166 -17.09 0.78 9.77
C ASP A 166 -17.66 1.42 8.48
N ILE A 167 -17.68 0.71 7.35
CA ILE A 167 -18.18 1.17 6.05
C ILE A 167 -19.41 0.35 5.64
N GLN A 168 -20.57 1.01 5.54
CA GLN A 168 -21.83 0.42 5.10
C GLN A 168 -22.24 0.89 3.70
N VAL A 169 -21.79 2.10 3.32
CA VAL A 169 -22.12 2.76 2.05
C VAL A 169 -20.82 3.19 1.37
N VAL A 170 -20.76 3.05 0.05
CA VAL A 170 -19.70 3.63 -0.77
C VAL A 170 -20.30 4.73 -1.64
N GLN A 171 -19.87 5.96 -1.40
CA GLN A 171 -20.21 7.11 -2.21
C GLN A 171 -19.13 7.28 -3.29
N PHE A 172 -19.47 6.91 -4.53
CA PHE A 172 -18.58 7.15 -5.67
C PHE A 172 -18.71 8.58 -6.17
N LEU A 173 -17.57 9.17 -6.51
CA LEU A 173 -17.42 10.53 -7.01
C LEU A 173 -16.78 10.49 -8.39
N PHE A 174 -17.57 10.76 -9.42
CA PHE A 174 -17.15 10.89 -10.81
C PHE A 174 -18.23 11.59 -11.63
N GLU A 175 -17.90 12.00 -12.86
CA GLU A 175 -18.88 12.55 -13.81
C GLU A 175 -19.72 11.42 -14.41
N GLU A 176 -21.04 11.56 -14.36
CA GLU A 176 -21.97 10.60 -14.94
C GLU A 176 -21.74 10.41 -16.45
N GLY A 177 -21.96 9.19 -16.93
CA GLY A 177 -22.02 8.89 -18.35
C GLY A 177 -22.89 7.68 -18.64
N ASP A 178 -22.87 7.21 -19.89
CA ASP A 178 -23.89 6.33 -20.45
C ASP A 178 -24.00 4.97 -19.75
N HIS A 179 -22.89 4.49 -19.16
CA HIS A 179 -22.82 3.16 -18.55
C HIS A 179 -22.75 3.16 -17.02
N ALA A 180 -22.51 4.30 -16.37
CA ALA A 180 -22.34 4.35 -14.92
C ALA A 180 -22.80 5.69 -14.33
N VAL A 181 -23.48 5.61 -13.19
CA VAL A 181 -24.02 6.77 -12.47
C VAL A 181 -23.24 6.93 -11.15
N PRO A 182 -22.77 8.13 -10.79
CA PRO A 182 -22.14 8.37 -9.49
C PRO A 182 -23.18 8.36 -8.38
N GLY A 183 -22.79 8.05 -7.15
CA GLY A 183 -23.76 7.98 -6.08
C GLY A 183 -23.39 7.07 -4.91
N PRO A 184 -24.29 6.96 -3.93
CA PRO A 184 -24.18 6.02 -2.84
C PRO A 184 -24.62 4.62 -3.29
N TYR A 185 -23.77 3.63 -3.03
CA TYR A 185 -24.06 2.22 -3.27
C TYR A 185 -23.90 1.41 -1.99
N THR A 186 -24.76 0.39 -1.85
CA THR A 186 -24.73 -0.58 -0.74
C THR A 186 -24.74 -1.98 -1.32
N ARG A 187 -24.36 -2.99 -0.52
CA ARG A 187 -24.47 -4.40 -0.94
C ARG A 187 -25.87 -4.77 -1.45
N LYS A 188 -26.91 -4.22 -0.80
CA LYS A 188 -28.32 -4.44 -1.16
C LYS A 188 -28.66 -3.99 -2.57
N TYR A 189 -28.03 -2.90 -3.06
CA TYR A 189 -28.27 -2.38 -4.41
C TYR A 189 -28.06 -3.46 -5.49
N PHE A 190 -27.02 -4.29 -5.31
CA PHE A 190 -26.60 -5.28 -6.30
C PHE A 190 -27.31 -6.63 -6.20
N LEU A 191 -28.09 -6.89 -5.13
CA LEU A 191 -28.77 -8.17 -4.95
C LEU A 191 -29.86 -8.46 -6.00
N LYS A 192 -30.26 -7.46 -6.77
CA LYS A 192 -31.20 -7.64 -7.89
C LYS A 192 -30.56 -8.42 -9.04
N ASN A 193 -29.27 -8.19 -9.30
CA ASN A 193 -28.56 -8.69 -10.48
C ASN A 193 -27.48 -9.73 -10.11
N TRP A 194 -27.04 -9.76 -8.86
CA TRP A 194 -25.92 -10.58 -8.41
C TRP A 194 -26.33 -11.55 -7.31
N LYS A 195 -25.97 -12.82 -7.48
CA LYS A 195 -25.97 -13.79 -6.39
C LYS A 195 -24.65 -13.67 -5.62
N VAL A 196 -24.70 -13.80 -4.30
CA VAL A 196 -23.55 -13.58 -3.43
C VAL A 196 -23.08 -14.90 -2.83
N ALA A 197 -21.83 -15.25 -3.07
CA ALA A 197 -21.15 -16.40 -2.49
C ALA A 197 -20.10 -15.90 -1.46
N PRO A 198 -20.31 -16.16 -0.16
CA PRO A 198 -19.43 -15.70 0.90
C PRO A 198 -18.09 -16.44 0.96
#